data_AF-A0A7X9DSC5-F1
#
_entry.id   AF-A0A7X9DSC5-F1
#
_cell.length_a   1.000
_cell.length_b   1.000
_cell.length_c   1.000
_cell.angle_alpha   90.00
_cell.angle_beta   90.00
_cell.angle_gamma   90.00
#
_symmetry.space_group_name_H-M   'P 1'
#
loop_
_entity.id
_entity.type
_entity.pdbx_description
1 polymer ?
#
loop_
_entity_poly.entity_id
_entity_poly.type
_entity_poly.pdbx_seq_one_letter_code
_entity_poly.pdbx_strand_id
1 'polypeptide(L)'
;MNDLPLATCADCAAFRGTGEADAGGVRSGTCRLRPELGQLSGRRDACPSLQLRQERVGQVRTRVVAASPEPRSRRRESGWSEEEAPRPARATLEAPVQGDTRGEIAMDRDGLKQVLRELLEEETLYGYPAIGKRWAGGTLTLKPADPALQAKDVPLETFFHKIVMLRDRLRVLEQKINANDKLSEAEKVDLQGYISKIYGTLTTFNVLFRDKDDQFSSKDAEG
;
A
#
# COMPACT_ATOMS: atom_id res chain seq x y z
N MET A 1 -5.49 11.35 -32.90
CA MET A 1 -5.67 9.89 -32.64
C MET A 1 -7.04 9.62 -32.00
N ASN A 2 -8.15 9.98 -32.66
CA ASN A 2 -9.50 9.87 -32.07
C ASN A 2 -10.47 8.98 -32.89
N ASP A 3 -9.98 8.35 -33.98
CA ASP A 3 -10.80 7.62 -34.95
C ASP A 3 -10.80 6.09 -34.78
N LEU A 4 -10.09 5.54 -33.79
CA LEU A 4 -10.12 4.11 -33.55
C LEU A 4 -11.42 3.69 -32.84
N PRO A 5 -12.03 2.55 -33.23
CA PRO A 5 -13.23 2.05 -32.56
C PRO A 5 -12.94 1.68 -31.10
N LEU A 6 -13.97 1.79 -30.25
CA LEU A 6 -13.87 1.40 -28.84
C LEU A 6 -13.74 -0.13 -28.73
N ALA A 7 -12.86 -0.56 -27.85
CA ALA A 7 -12.67 -1.96 -27.55
C ALA A 7 -13.88 -2.54 -26.83
N THR A 8 -14.26 -3.75 -27.23
CA THR A 8 -15.43 -4.48 -26.73
C THR A 8 -15.03 -5.82 -26.10
N CYS A 9 -15.99 -6.51 -25.48
CA CYS A 9 -15.77 -7.87 -24.97
C CYS A 9 -15.23 -8.81 -26.06
N ALA A 10 -15.62 -8.67 -27.32
CA ALA A 10 -15.10 -9.48 -28.42
C ALA A 10 -13.58 -9.33 -28.62
N ASP A 11 -13.01 -8.19 -28.22
CA ASP A 11 -11.59 -7.85 -28.35
C ASP A 11 -10.76 -8.29 -27.12
N CYS A 12 -11.45 -8.77 -26.08
CA CYS A 12 -10.88 -9.13 -24.78
C CYS A 12 -10.37 -10.59 -24.74
N ALA A 13 -9.17 -10.80 -24.21
CA ALA A 13 -8.58 -12.13 -23.99
C ALA A 13 -9.42 -12.99 -23.02
N ALA A 14 -10.09 -12.36 -22.05
CA ALA A 14 -10.92 -13.02 -21.05
C ALA A 14 -12.30 -13.46 -21.56
N PHE A 15 -12.77 -12.94 -22.70
CA PHE A 15 -14.08 -13.29 -23.26
C PHE A 15 -14.02 -14.62 -24.02
N ARG A 16 -15.06 -15.44 -23.84
CA ARG A 16 -15.26 -16.71 -24.55
C ARG A 16 -16.62 -16.71 -25.25
N GLY A 17 -16.59 -16.49 -26.56
CA GLY A 17 -17.80 -16.54 -27.40
C GLY A 17 -18.36 -17.96 -27.49
N THR A 18 -19.67 -18.09 -27.35
CA THR A 18 -20.44 -19.33 -27.43
C THR A 18 -21.57 -19.15 -28.45
N GLY A 19 -21.76 -20.12 -29.35
CA GLY A 19 -22.80 -20.06 -30.39
C GLY A 19 -22.39 -19.29 -31.64
N GLU A 20 -23.34 -19.15 -32.57
CA GLU A 20 -23.15 -18.42 -33.83
C GLU A 20 -23.16 -16.91 -33.60
N ALA A 21 -22.47 -16.19 -34.50
CA ALA A 21 -22.46 -14.75 -34.49
C ALA A 21 -23.84 -14.20 -34.87
N ASP A 22 -24.24 -13.09 -34.25
CA ASP A 22 -25.45 -12.36 -34.65
C ASP A 22 -25.32 -11.81 -36.09
N ALA A 23 -26.42 -11.27 -36.63
CA ALA A 23 -26.45 -10.68 -37.98
C ALA A 23 -25.45 -9.52 -38.20
N GLY A 24 -24.80 -9.01 -37.15
CA GLY A 24 -23.70 -8.04 -37.25
C GLY A 24 -22.34 -8.61 -36.83
N GLY A 25 -22.15 -9.93 -36.88
CA GLY A 25 -20.85 -10.59 -36.71
C GLY A 25 -20.38 -10.72 -35.26
N VAL A 26 -21.23 -10.42 -34.26
CA VAL A 26 -20.82 -10.42 -32.86
C VAL A 26 -21.38 -11.62 -32.11
N ARG A 27 -20.51 -12.34 -31.42
CA ARG A 27 -20.88 -13.53 -30.63
C ARG A 27 -21.28 -13.13 -29.21
N SER A 28 -22.31 -13.79 -28.68
CA SER A 28 -22.56 -13.82 -27.24
C SER A 28 -21.58 -14.78 -26.56
N GLY A 29 -21.28 -14.61 -25.27
CA GLY A 29 -20.30 -15.43 -24.59
C GLY A 29 -20.14 -15.11 -23.12
N THR A 30 -19.21 -15.76 -22.43
CA THR A 30 -18.97 -15.57 -21.00
C THR A 30 -17.63 -14.90 -20.71
N CYS A 31 -17.52 -14.25 -19.54
CA CYS A 31 -16.26 -13.68 -19.07
C CYS A 31 -15.55 -14.66 -18.12
N ARG A 32 -14.29 -14.99 -18.41
CA ARG A 32 -13.48 -15.86 -17.53
C ARG A 32 -13.10 -15.21 -16.20
N LEU A 33 -12.91 -13.89 -16.18
CA LEU A 33 -12.54 -13.15 -14.97
C LEU A 33 -13.74 -12.92 -14.05
N ARG A 34 -14.96 -12.93 -14.59
CA ARG A 34 -16.21 -12.64 -13.89
C ARG A 34 -17.32 -13.60 -14.35
N PRO A 35 -17.26 -14.90 -13.98
CA PRO A 35 -18.23 -15.89 -14.40
C PRO A 35 -19.67 -15.59 -13.96
N GLU A 36 -19.84 -14.85 -12.86
CA GLU A 36 -21.14 -14.48 -12.29
C GLU A 36 -21.94 -13.50 -13.16
N LEU A 37 -21.29 -12.85 -14.14
CA LEU A 37 -22.00 -12.02 -15.11
C LEU A 37 -22.81 -12.83 -16.13
N GLY A 38 -22.61 -14.16 -16.18
CA GLY A 38 -23.32 -15.04 -17.09
C GLY A 38 -23.05 -14.72 -18.56
N GLN A 39 -24.11 -14.77 -19.38
CA GLN A 39 -24.03 -14.55 -20.82
C GLN A 39 -23.95 -13.04 -21.14
N LEU A 40 -22.85 -12.64 -21.75
CA LEU A 40 -22.53 -11.29 -22.18
C LEU A 40 -22.59 -11.16 -23.70
N SER A 41 -23.02 -9.98 -24.18
CA SER A 41 -22.84 -9.61 -25.58
C SER A 41 -21.37 -9.23 -25.84
N GLY A 42 -20.81 -9.73 -26.96
CA GLY A 42 -19.48 -9.34 -27.41
C GLY A 42 -19.34 -7.85 -27.71
N ARG A 43 -20.44 -7.09 -27.86
CA ARG A 43 -20.43 -5.63 -28.16
C ARG A 43 -20.19 -4.74 -26.95
N ARG A 44 -20.16 -5.30 -25.74
CA ARG A 44 -20.04 -4.49 -24.52
C ARG A 44 -18.67 -3.80 -24.45
N ASP A 45 -18.68 -2.48 -24.39
CA ASP A 45 -17.51 -1.57 -24.50
C ASP A 45 -17.11 -0.92 -23.16
N ALA A 46 -17.82 -1.23 -22.08
CA ALA A 46 -17.58 -0.73 -20.73
C ALA A 46 -17.16 -1.87 -19.81
N CYS A 47 -15.84 -2.06 -19.64
CA CYS A 47 -15.26 -3.01 -18.70
C CYS A 47 -13.96 -2.43 -18.09
N PRO A 48 -13.89 -2.22 -16.77
CA PRO A 48 -12.67 -1.75 -16.10
C PRO A 48 -11.57 -2.82 -16.07
N SER A 49 -11.92 -4.09 -16.28
CA SER A 49 -11.01 -5.23 -16.29
C SER A 49 -10.72 -5.73 -17.71
N LEU A 50 -10.89 -4.89 -18.72
CA LEU A 50 -10.66 -5.25 -20.12
C LEU A 50 -9.17 -5.57 -20.36
N GLN A 51 -8.89 -6.77 -20.83
CA GLN A 51 -7.56 -7.22 -21.22
C GLN A 51 -7.53 -7.46 -22.73
N LEU A 52 -7.00 -6.51 -23.50
CA LEU A 52 -6.93 -6.63 -24.96
C LEU A 52 -6.11 -7.85 -25.38
N ARG A 53 -6.58 -8.57 -26.41
CA ARG A 53 -5.74 -9.55 -27.12
C ARG A 53 -4.59 -8.82 -27.80
N GLN A 54 -3.42 -9.46 -27.84
CA GLN A 54 -2.21 -8.87 -28.42
C GLN A 54 -2.42 -8.38 -29.86
N GLU A 55 -3.15 -9.15 -30.67
CA GLU A 55 -3.50 -8.84 -32.06
C GLU A 55 -4.36 -7.57 -32.23
N ARG A 56 -5.02 -7.11 -31.16
CA ARG A 56 -5.93 -5.96 -31.17
C ARG A 56 -5.31 -4.69 -30.58
N VAL A 57 -4.11 -4.78 -30.01
CA VAL A 57 -3.37 -3.62 -29.49
C VAL A 57 -3.09 -2.65 -30.63
N GLY A 58 -3.44 -1.37 -30.45
CA GLY A 58 -3.26 -0.33 -31.47
C GLY A 58 -4.35 -0.28 -32.56
N GLN A 59 -5.26 -1.27 -32.61
CA GLN A 59 -6.40 -1.29 -33.55
C GLN A 59 -7.72 -0.78 -32.93
N VAL A 60 -7.81 -0.80 -31.60
CA VAL A 60 -8.96 -0.34 -30.82
C VAL A 60 -8.49 0.50 -29.65
N ARG A 61 -9.34 1.41 -29.18
CA ARG A 61 -9.08 2.22 -27.98
C ARG A 61 -9.87 1.70 -26.78
N THR A 62 -9.26 1.69 -25.60
CA THR A 62 -9.95 1.33 -24.36
C THR A 62 -10.65 2.56 -23.78
N ARG A 63 -11.83 2.35 -23.19
CA ARG A 63 -12.53 3.43 -22.50
C ARG A 63 -11.83 3.69 -21.16
N VAL A 64 -11.24 4.87 -21.00
CA VAL A 64 -10.79 5.33 -19.68
C VAL A 64 -12.04 5.63 -18.87
N VAL A 65 -12.40 4.73 -17.96
CA VAL A 65 -13.43 5.02 -16.97
C VAL A 65 -12.80 5.97 -15.98
N ALA A 66 -13.11 7.27 -16.09
CA ALA A 66 -12.73 8.23 -15.06
C ALA A 66 -13.23 7.71 -13.71
N ALA A 67 -12.33 7.57 -12.74
CA ALA A 67 -12.67 7.20 -11.39
C ALA A 67 -13.80 8.12 -10.90
N SER A 68 -14.88 7.54 -10.38
CA SER A 68 -16.00 8.32 -9.85
C SER A 68 -15.47 9.35 -8.84
N PRO A 69 -15.90 10.63 -8.92
CA PRO A 69 -15.52 11.60 -7.91
C PRO A 69 -16.11 11.18 -6.56
N GLU A 70 -15.26 11.17 -5.53
CA GLU A 70 -15.59 10.81 -4.15
C GLU A 70 -16.81 11.57 -3.59
N PRO A 71 -17.53 10.99 -2.60
CA PRO A 71 -18.74 11.59 -2.09
C PRO A 71 -18.41 12.86 -1.28
N ARG A 72 -18.89 13.99 -1.79
CA ARG A 72 -18.85 15.31 -1.15
C ARG A 72 -19.45 15.27 0.26
N SER A 73 -18.62 15.36 1.30
CA SER A 73 -19.05 15.77 2.62
C SER A 73 -19.26 17.29 2.65
N ARG A 74 -20.36 17.72 3.27
CA ARG A 74 -20.79 19.12 3.34
C ARG A 74 -20.19 19.84 4.56
N ARG A 75 -19.84 21.11 4.32
CA ARG A 75 -19.84 22.28 5.25
C ARG A 75 -18.54 22.45 6.07
N ARG A 76 -17.86 23.61 6.12
CA ARG A 76 -18.31 25.01 6.27
C ARG A 76 -17.22 26.00 5.78
N GLU A 77 -17.65 27.18 5.37
CA GLU A 77 -16.83 28.33 4.93
C GLU A 77 -15.93 28.91 6.04
N SER A 78 -14.69 29.26 5.67
CA SER A 78 -14.02 30.50 6.12
C SER A 78 -12.88 30.81 5.15
N GLY A 79 -12.95 31.99 4.53
CA GLY A 79 -12.06 32.42 3.46
C GLY A 79 -10.61 32.56 3.91
N TRP A 80 -9.74 31.94 3.10
CA TRP A 80 -8.35 32.33 2.88
C TRP A 80 -8.17 32.33 1.37
N SER A 81 -7.75 33.45 0.81
CA SER A 81 -7.44 33.58 -0.61
C SER A 81 -6.14 32.82 -0.89
N GLU A 82 -6.27 31.61 -1.43
CA GLU A 82 -5.14 30.83 -1.94
C GLU A 82 -4.72 31.39 -3.30
N GLU A 83 -3.60 32.11 -3.31
CA GLU A 83 -2.75 32.22 -4.49
C GLU A 83 -2.36 30.79 -4.88
N GLU A 84 -2.87 30.33 -6.01
CA GLU A 84 -2.83 28.94 -6.47
C GLU A 84 -1.39 28.54 -6.80
N ALA A 85 -0.69 27.99 -5.80
CA ALA A 85 0.61 27.39 -6.00
C ALA A 85 0.49 26.27 -7.06
N PRO A 86 1.33 26.25 -8.10
CA PRO A 86 1.24 25.23 -9.14
C PRO A 86 1.46 23.86 -8.51
N ARG A 87 0.44 23.01 -8.59
CA ARG A 87 0.52 21.60 -8.19
C ARG A 87 1.69 20.98 -8.97
N PRO A 88 2.65 20.30 -8.32
CA PRO A 88 3.70 19.62 -9.06
C PRO A 88 3.02 18.62 -10.00
N ALA A 89 3.18 18.84 -11.30
CA ALA A 89 2.74 17.90 -12.31
C ALA A 89 3.35 16.55 -11.95
N ARG A 90 2.50 15.54 -11.69
CA ARG A 90 2.94 14.15 -11.66
C ARG A 90 3.69 13.96 -12.97
N ALA A 91 5.01 13.75 -12.88
CA ALA A 91 5.79 13.29 -13.99
C ALA A 91 5.22 11.92 -14.34
N THR A 92 4.35 11.87 -15.33
CA THR A 92 3.99 10.62 -16.00
C THR A 92 5.33 10.00 -16.39
N LEU A 93 5.62 8.79 -15.91
CA LEU A 93 6.81 8.04 -16.31
C LEU A 93 6.71 7.75 -17.81
N GLU A 94 7.09 8.70 -18.65
CA GLU A 94 7.24 8.54 -20.09
C GLU A 94 8.60 7.89 -20.40
N ALA A 95 8.79 6.68 -19.88
CA ALA A 95 9.77 5.72 -20.38
C ALA A 95 9.57 4.40 -19.60
N PRO A 96 9.15 3.30 -20.24
CA PRO A 96 9.36 2.00 -19.61
C PRO A 96 10.87 1.82 -19.44
N VAL A 97 11.33 1.61 -18.21
CA VAL A 97 12.69 1.16 -17.94
C VAL A 97 12.88 -0.15 -18.71
N GLN A 98 13.70 -0.12 -19.77
CA GLN A 98 14.14 -1.34 -20.44
C GLN A 98 15.15 -2.01 -19.53
N GLY A 99 14.64 -2.75 -18.54
CA GLY A 99 15.44 -3.65 -17.73
C GLY A 99 15.86 -4.85 -18.57
N ASP A 100 17.16 -5.06 -18.67
CA ASP A 100 17.76 -6.34 -19.04
C ASP A 100 17.21 -7.43 -18.11
N THR A 101 16.42 -8.37 -18.65
CA THR A 101 15.90 -9.54 -17.90
C THR A 101 16.94 -10.66 -17.71
N ARG A 102 18.21 -10.42 -18.07
CA ARG A 102 19.35 -11.33 -17.90
C ARG A 102 20.35 -10.89 -16.84
N GLY A 103 20.11 -9.78 -16.15
CA GLY A 103 20.86 -9.46 -14.94
C GLY A 103 20.35 -10.28 -13.77
N GLU A 104 21.20 -11.11 -13.16
CA GLU A 104 21.00 -11.49 -11.76
C GLU A 104 20.92 -10.18 -10.98
N ILE A 105 19.70 -9.80 -10.58
CA ILE A 105 19.56 -8.72 -9.61
C ILE A 105 20.07 -9.32 -8.31
N ALA A 106 21.33 -9.07 -8.00
CA ALA A 106 21.87 -9.23 -6.65
C ALA A 106 21.24 -8.14 -5.76
N MET A 107 19.92 -8.22 -5.60
CA MET A 107 19.23 -7.55 -4.52
C MET A 107 19.66 -8.31 -3.27
N ASP A 108 20.47 -7.65 -2.44
CA ASP A 108 20.74 -8.19 -1.12
C ASP A 108 19.40 -8.35 -0.36
N ARG A 109 19.38 -9.28 0.59
CA ARG A 109 18.18 -9.63 1.35
C ARG A 109 17.57 -8.42 2.07
N ASP A 110 18.38 -7.44 2.42
CA ASP A 110 17.95 -6.26 3.17
C ASP A 110 17.42 -5.16 2.21
N GLY A 111 17.97 -5.02 1.01
CA GLY A 111 17.43 -4.23 -0.09
C GLY A 111 16.05 -4.74 -0.54
N LEU A 112 15.88 -6.07 -0.63
CA LEU A 112 14.57 -6.67 -0.93
C LEU A 112 13.55 -6.39 0.19
N LYS A 113 13.95 -6.51 1.47
CA LYS A 113 13.08 -6.18 2.60
C LYS A 113 12.71 -4.70 2.63
N GLN A 114 13.61 -3.82 2.22
CA GLN A 114 13.35 -2.38 2.24
C GLN A 114 12.36 -1.98 1.14
N VAL A 115 12.53 -2.50 -0.08
CA VAL A 115 11.56 -2.32 -1.16
C VAL A 115 10.22 -2.95 -0.80
N LEU A 116 10.22 -4.15 -0.21
CA LEU A 116 8.99 -4.82 0.21
C LEU A 116 8.30 -4.05 1.35
N ARG A 117 9.05 -3.45 2.26
CA ARG A 117 8.53 -2.60 3.33
C ARG A 117 7.93 -1.31 2.78
N GLU A 118 8.61 -0.63 1.85
CA GLU A 118 8.09 0.57 1.20
C GLU A 118 6.78 0.28 0.45
N LEU A 119 6.72 -0.84 -0.30
CA LEU A 119 5.51 -1.25 -1.00
C LEU A 119 4.37 -1.69 -0.05
N LEU A 120 4.70 -2.31 1.10
CA LEU A 120 3.71 -2.71 2.12
C LEU A 120 3.21 -1.53 2.97
N GLU A 121 4.02 -0.50 3.15
CA GLU A 121 3.64 0.75 3.82
C GLU A 121 2.65 1.57 2.97
N GLU A 122 2.75 1.52 1.64
CA GLU A 122 1.85 2.23 0.74
C GLU A 122 0.49 1.52 0.53
N GLU A 123 0.40 0.18 0.61
CA GLU A 123 -0.75 -0.52 0.03
C GLU A 123 -1.37 -1.68 0.86
N THR A 124 -1.36 -1.58 2.19
CA THR A 124 -2.17 -2.35 3.18
C THR A 124 -1.54 -3.58 3.87
N LEU A 125 -1.65 -3.55 5.21
CA LEU A 125 -2.00 -4.63 6.15
C LEU A 125 -1.26 -5.99 6.17
N TYR A 126 -0.22 -6.22 5.37
CA TYR A 126 0.54 -7.47 5.44
C TYR A 126 1.80 -7.33 6.30
N GLY A 127 1.89 -8.08 7.40
CA GLY A 127 3.09 -8.21 8.23
C GLY A 127 3.19 -7.29 9.45
N TYR A 128 2.18 -6.45 9.73
CA TYR A 128 2.12 -5.76 11.01
C TYR A 128 1.65 -6.70 12.12
N PRO A 129 2.30 -6.69 13.31
CA PRO A 129 1.81 -7.37 14.49
C PRO A 129 0.33 -7.05 14.73
N ALA A 130 -0.42 -8.05 15.18
CA ALA A 130 -1.81 -7.84 15.53
C ALA A 130 -1.95 -7.37 16.99
N ILE A 131 -2.92 -6.51 17.23
CA ILE A 131 -3.30 -6.13 18.59
C ILE A 131 -4.00 -7.31 19.29
N GLY A 132 -3.72 -7.49 20.59
CA GLY A 132 -4.34 -8.52 21.40
C GLY A 132 -5.86 -8.35 21.46
N LYS A 133 -6.61 -9.46 21.41
CA LYS A 133 -8.09 -9.46 21.35
C LYS A 133 -8.76 -8.62 22.45
N ARG A 134 -8.16 -8.55 23.63
CA ARG A 134 -8.65 -7.76 24.78
C ARG A 134 -8.65 -6.25 24.52
N TRP A 135 -7.80 -5.77 23.61
CA TRP A 135 -7.59 -4.35 23.34
C TRP A 135 -8.17 -3.90 22.00
N ALA A 136 -8.70 -4.85 21.21
CA ALA A 136 -9.33 -4.56 19.93
C ALA A 136 -10.56 -3.66 20.09
N GLY A 137 -10.65 -2.60 19.27
CA GLY A 137 -11.65 -1.55 19.33
C GLY A 137 -11.51 -0.61 20.54
N GLY A 138 -10.42 -0.72 21.31
CA GLY A 138 -10.21 0.10 22.49
C GLY A 138 -9.74 1.53 22.15
N THR A 139 -9.79 2.41 23.15
CA THR A 139 -9.37 3.81 23.01
C THR A 139 -8.48 4.22 24.18
N LEU A 140 -7.39 4.92 23.89
CA LEU A 140 -6.53 5.60 24.86
C LEU A 140 -7.05 7.03 25.07
N THR A 141 -7.51 7.33 26.27
CA THR A 141 -7.96 8.68 26.65
C THR A 141 -6.87 9.40 27.43
N LEU A 142 -6.34 10.49 26.86
CA LEU A 142 -5.42 11.40 27.52
C LEU A 142 -6.24 12.47 28.25
N LYS A 143 -6.31 12.36 29.58
CA LYS A 143 -7.05 13.30 30.42
C LYS A 143 -6.12 14.40 30.94
N PRO A 144 -6.38 15.68 30.63
CA PRO A 144 -5.66 16.78 31.26
C PRO A 144 -5.97 16.84 32.76
N ALA A 145 -5.02 17.36 33.54
CA ALA A 145 -5.22 17.58 34.97
C ALA A 145 -6.24 18.71 35.25
N ASP A 146 -6.35 19.66 34.32
CA ASP A 146 -7.36 20.71 34.35
C ASP A 146 -8.70 20.18 33.80
N PRO A 147 -9.77 20.15 34.63
CA PRO A 147 -11.09 19.66 34.20
C PRO A 147 -11.79 20.58 33.19
N ALA A 148 -11.32 21.81 32.97
CA ALA A 148 -11.85 22.71 31.94
C ALA A 148 -11.40 22.32 30.53
N LEU A 149 -10.35 21.50 30.38
CA LEU A 149 -9.80 21.08 29.10
C LEU A 149 -10.40 19.75 28.62
N GLN A 150 -10.62 19.64 27.31
CA GLN A 150 -11.18 18.44 26.71
C GLN A 150 -10.13 17.31 26.69
N ALA A 151 -10.55 16.10 27.07
CA ALA A 151 -9.74 14.90 26.94
C ALA A 151 -9.49 14.56 25.46
N LYS A 152 -8.31 14.05 25.16
CA LYS A 152 -7.95 13.59 23.81
C LYS A 152 -8.06 12.08 23.73
N ASP A 153 -8.96 11.61 22.88
CA ASP A 153 -9.12 10.19 22.59
C ASP A 153 -8.27 9.78 21.38
N VAL A 154 -7.59 8.65 21.51
CA VAL A 154 -6.75 8.05 20.47
C VAL A 154 -7.11 6.58 20.35
N PRO A 155 -7.55 6.07 19.19
CA PRO A 155 -7.79 4.64 19.00
C PRO A 155 -6.55 3.81 19.33
N LEU A 156 -6.73 2.70 20.07
CA LEU A 156 -5.59 1.88 20.50
C LEU A 156 -4.85 1.27 19.31
N GLU A 157 -5.53 0.95 18.22
CA GLU A 157 -4.92 0.45 16.98
C GLU A 157 -3.97 1.50 16.38
N THR A 158 -4.39 2.77 16.36
CA THR A 158 -3.55 3.87 15.87
C THR A 158 -2.33 4.07 16.76
N PHE A 159 -2.51 4.03 18.08
CA PHE A 159 -1.41 4.11 19.03
C PHE A 159 -0.44 2.93 18.86
N PHE A 160 -0.98 1.71 18.81
CA PHE A 160 -0.20 0.48 18.65
C PHE A 160 0.61 0.48 17.35
N HIS A 161 0.00 0.89 16.24
CA HIS A 161 0.71 1.03 14.96
C HIS A 161 1.88 2.02 15.06
N LYS A 162 1.71 3.14 15.77
CA LYS A 162 2.82 4.10 16.02
C LYS A 162 3.96 3.50 16.85
N ILE A 163 3.63 2.68 17.85
CA ILE A 163 4.63 2.00 18.69
C ILE A 163 5.38 0.93 17.89
N VAL A 164 4.70 0.19 17.02
CA VAL A 164 5.35 -0.76 16.10
C VAL A 164 6.24 -0.03 15.08
N MET A 165 5.80 1.10 14.52
CA MET A 165 6.66 1.93 13.64
C MET A 165 7.94 2.39 14.34
N LEU A 166 7.87 2.73 15.63
CA LEU A 166 9.04 3.10 16.41
C LEU A 166 10.03 1.93 16.52
N ARG A 167 9.53 0.72 16.80
CA ARG A 167 10.33 -0.52 16.84
C ARG A 167 11.13 -0.70 15.55
N ASP A 168 10.43 -0.57 14.42
CA ASP A 168 11.02 -0.84 13.12
C ASP A 168 12.08 0.20 12.74
N ARG A 169 11.88 1.47 13.14
CA ARG A 169 12.89 2.53 13.00
C ARG A 169 14.11 2.31 13.87
N LEU A 170 13.94 1.81 15.10
CA LEU A 170 15.06 1.48 16.00
C LEU A 170 15.89 0.32 15.42
N ARG A 171 15.25 -0.70 14.86
CA ARG A 171 15.94 -1.81 14.17
C ARG A 171 16.79 -1.32 13.00
N VAL A 172 16.25 -0.41 12.18
CA VAL A 172 17.02 0.19 11.06
C VAL A 172 18.17 1.05 11.58
N LEU A 173 17.97 1.80 12.66
CA LEU A 173 19.03 2.61 13.27
C LEU A 173 20.19 1.75 13.78
N GLU A 174 19.88 0.65 14.44
CA GLU A 174 20.85 -0.33 14.93
C GLU A 174 21.67 -0.93 13.78
N GLN A 175 21.01 -1.37 12.71
CA GLN A 175 21.70 -1.84 11.49
C GLN A 175 22.65 -0.79 10.91
N LYS A 176 22.22 0.47 10.85
CA LYS A 176 23.04 1.59 10.37
C LYS A 176 24.25 1.84 11.26
N ILE A 177 24.13 1.69 12.57
CA ILE A 177 25.25 1.82 13.51
C ILE A 177 26.24 0.67 13.30
N ASN A 178 25.75 -0.56 13.15
CA ASN A 178 26.60 -1.73 12.92
C ASN A 178 27.41 -1.61 11.62
N ALA A 179 26.77 -1.12 10.55
CA ALA A 179 27.39 -0.92 9.24
C ALA A 179 28.22 0.38 9.11
N ASN A 180 28.36 1.19 10.17
CA ASN A 180 29.08 2.45 10.08
C ASN A 180 30.58 2.27 10.30
N ASP A 181 31.36 2.43 9.24
CA ASP A 181 32.83 2.27 9.26
C ASP A 181 33.58 3.39 10.01
N LYS A 182 32.91 4.52 10.30
CA LYS A 182 33.53 5.67 10.96
C LYS A 182 33.49 5.61 12.48
N LEU A 183 32.62 4.75 13.05
CA LEU A 183 32.49 4.59 14.49
C LEU A 183 33.48 3.54 14.98
N SER A 184 34.14 3.82 16.10
CA SER A 184 34.94 2.81 16.78
C SER A 184 34.05 1.72 17.38
N GLU A 185 34.62 0.53 17.59
CA GLU A 185 33.89 -0.59 18.20
C GLU A 185 33.35 -0.24 19.60
N ALA A 186 34.09 0.55 20.37
CA ALA A 186 33.65 1.01 21.69
C ALA A 186 32.41 1.93 21.60
N GLU A 187 32.38 2.85 20.63
CA GLU A 187 31.24 3.75 20.40
C GLU A 187 30.01 2.98 19.88
N LYS A 188 30.22 2.00 19.00
CA LYS A 188 29.14 1.12 18.53
C LYS A 188 28.49 0.38 19.71
N VAL A 189 29.30 -0.22 20.59
CA VAL A 189 28.80 -0.94 21.78
C VAL A 189 28.03 -0.01 22.72
N ASP A 190 28.49 1.23 22.94
CA ASP A 190 27.77 2.19 23.80
C ASP A 190 26.41 2.58 23.19
N LEU A 191 26.37 2.87 21.88
CA LEU A 191 25.13 3.20 21.17
C LEU A 191 24.16 2.03 21.12
N GLN A 192 24.63 0.82 20.83
CA GLN A 192 23.85 -0.41 20.89
C GLN A 192 23.28 -0.61 22.30
N GLY A 193 24.10 -0.43 23.34
CA GLY A 193 23.65 -0.49 24.73
C GLY A 193 22.56 0.53 25.06
N TYR A 194 22.62 1.73 24.49
CA TYR A 194 21.56 2.73 24.63
C TYR A 194 20.27 2.31 23.91
N ILE A 195 20.37 1.76 22.70
CA ILE A 195 19.24 1.19 21.95
C ILE A 195 18.57 0.05 22.73
N SER A 196 19.35 -0.85 23.34
CA SER A 196 18.83 -1.91 24.22
C SER A 196 18.03 -1.37 25.40
N LYS A 197 18.48 -0.27 26.02
CA LYS A 197 17.73 0.41 27.09
C LYS A 197 16.41 0.98 26.56
N ILE A 198 16.39 1.56 25.36
CA ILE A 198 15.15 2.03 24.72
C ILE A 198 14.19 0.85 24.52
N TYR A 199 14.64 -0.28 23.96
CA TYR A 199 13.80 -1.48 23.83
C TYR A 199 13.25 -1.95 25.19
N GLY A 200 14.06 -1.91 26.24
CA GLY A 200 13.65 -2.16 27.62
C GLY A 200 12.45 -1.30 28.05
N THR A 201 12.46 0.00 27.75
CA THR A 201 11.33 0.89 28.09
C THR A 201 10.06 0.55 27.31
N LEU A 202 10.19 0.10 26.06
CA LEU A 202 9.07 -0.25 25.19
C LEU A 202 8.40 -1.57 25.58
N THR A 203 9.06 -2.44 26.34
CA THR A 203 8.47 -3.69 26.87
C THR A 203 7.20 -3.45 27.70
N THR A 204 7.03 -2.26 28.26
CA THR A 204 5.78 -1.83 28.93
C THR A 204 4.55 -2.01 28.04
N PHE A 205 4.70 -1.87 26.72
CA PHE A 205 3.63 -2.00 25.75
C PHE A 205 3.41 -3.43 25.24
N ASN A 206 4.17 -4.43 25.71
CA ASN A 206 4.04 -5.84 25.28
C ASN A 206 2.64 -6.41 25.51
N VAL A 207 1.91 -5.88 26.49
CA VAL A 207 0.51 -6.26 26.77
C VAL A 207 -0.44 -6.02 25.59
N LEU A 208 -0.08 -5.13 24.66
CA LEU A 208 -0.88 -4.80 23.48
C LEU A 208 -0.72 -5.82 22.35
N PHE A 209 0.35 -6.61 22.33
CA PHE A 209 0.61 -7.58 21.27
C PHE A 209 -0.25 -8.83 21.43
N ARG A 210 -0.74 -9.36 20.31
CA ARG A 210 -1.43 -10.67 20.28
C ARG A 210 -0.45 -11.82 20.42
N ASP A 211 0.64 -11.75 19.67
CA ASP A 211 1.60 -12.83 19.51
C ASP A 211 2.90 -12.47 20.25
N LYS A 212 3.51 -13.46 20.93
CA LYS A 212 4.71 -13.22 21.75
C LYS A 212 5.95 -12.90 20.90
N ASP A 213 6.04 -13.50 19.73
CA ASP A 213 7.20 -13.34 18.83
C ASP A 213 7.31 -11.92 18.25
N ASP A 214 6.22 -11.15 18.31
CA ASP A 214 6.19 -9.76 17.87
C ASP A 214 6.55 -8.75 18.98
N GLN A 215 6.64 -9.20 20.23
CA GLN A 215 6.85 -8.35 21.40
C GLN A 215 8.23 -7.68 21.37
N PHE A 216 8.33 -6.57 22.10
CA PHE A 216 9.62 -5.95 22.39
C PHE A 216 10.46 -6.88 23.27
N SER A 217 11.71 -7.04 22.87
CA SER A 217 12.72 -7.87 23.51
C SER A 217 13.98 -7.03 23.70
N SER A 218 14.52 -7.01 24.92
CA SER A 218 15.83 -6.42 25.19
C SER A 218 17.00 -7.33 24.77
N LYS A 219 16.70 -8.57 24.35
CA LYS A 219 17.69 -9.56 23.89
C LYS A 219 17.98 -9.46 22.40
N ASP A 220 17.17 -8.72 21.64
CA ASP A 220 17.30 -8.62 20.18
C ASP A 220 18.51 -7.75 19.74
N ALA A 221 19.16 -7.06 20.68
CA ALA A 221 20.34 -6.22 20.42
C ALA A 221 21.68 -6.99 20.49
N GLU A 222 21.64 -8.30 20.73
CA GLU A 222 22.81 -9.18 20.59
C GLU A 222 22.77 -9.84 19.22
N GLY A 223 23.24 -9.12 18.19
CA GLY A 223 23.34 -9.58 16.81
C GLY A 223 24.43 -8.86 16.02
#